data_AF-C4LGJ0-F1
#
_entry.id   AF-C4LGJ0-F1
#
_cell.length_a   1.000
_cell.length_b   1.000
_cell.length_c   1.000
_cell.angle_alpha   90.00
_cell.angle_beta   90.00
_cell.angle_gamma   90.00
#
_symmetry.space_group_name_H-M   'P 1'
#
loop_
_entity.id
_entity.type
_entity.pdbx_description
1 polymer ?
#
loop_
_entity_poly.entity_id
_entity_poly.type
_entity_poly.pdbx_seq_one_letter_code
_entity_poly.pdbx_strand_id
1 'polypeptide(L)'
;MTPLLHYDICMRIRLTDDQLATYVAEAEDGYDVDRLITRGCGYPGQGIRPTHVVTVHLTAAELTELDQRADRVHMNRSAAIRYAITHSQPEA
;
A
#
# COMPACT_ATOMS: atom_id res chain seq x y z
N MET A 1 -19.50 -3.67 -14.67
CA MET A 1 -18.95 -2.59 -13.82
C MET A 1 -17.93 -3.22 -12.88
N THR A 2 -16.69 -3.34 -13.34
CA THR A 2 -15.58 -3.94 -12.60
C THR A 2 -15.06 -2.91 -11.60
N PRO A 3 -14.95 -3.22 -10.29
CA PRO A 3 -14.32 -2.30 -9.37
C PRO A 3 -12.83 -2.23 -9.70
N LEU A 4 -12.40 -1.06 -10.18
CA LEU A 4 -11.00 -0.71 -10.35
C LEU A 4 -10.38 -0.65 -8.95
N LEU A 5 -9.61 -1.67 -8.58
CA LEU A 5 -8.61 -1.54 -7.52
C LEU A 5 -7.55 -0.57 -8.06
N HIS A 6 -7.72 0.72 -7.77
CA HIS A 6 -6.75 1.75 -8.13
C HIS A 6 -5.54 1.63 -7.20
N TYR A 7 -4.67 0.66 -7.49
CA TYR A 7 -3.28 0.74 -7.06
C TYR A 7 -2.59 1.67 -8.05
N ASP A 8 -2.46 2.95 -7.71
CA ASP A 8 -1.50 3.83 -8.39
C ASP A 8 -0.10 3.43 -7.91
N ILE A 9 0.38 2.29 -8.42
CA ILE A 9 1.81 1.95 -8.45
C ILE A 9 2.14 1.74 -9.92
N CYS A 10 1.97 2.80 -10.70
CA CYS A 10 2.50 2.85 -12.04
C CYS A 10 3.21 4.18 -12.21
N MET A 11 4.28 4.35 -11.43
CA MET A 11 5.29 5.36 -11.76
C MET A 11 5.81 5.03 -13.16
N ARG A 12 5.44 5.85 -14.14
CA ARG A 12 5.86 5.67 -15.53
C ARG A 12 7.32 6.09 -15.66
N ILE A 13 8.23 5.17 -15.36
CA ILE A 13 9.67 5.39 -15.47
C ILE A 13 10.06 5.32 -16.95
N ARG A 14 10.75 6.36 -17.45
CA ARG A 14 11.44 6.34 -18.75
C ARG A 14 12.87 5.85 -18.50
N LEU A 15 13.20 4.66 -18.98
CA LEU A 15 14.54 4.08 -18.92
C LEU A 15 15.27 4.33 -20.24
N THR A 16 16.57 4.64 -20.18
CA THR A 16 17.44 4.62 -21.35
C THR A 16 17.93 3.20 -21.65
N ASP A 17 18.37 2.93 -22.88
CA ASP A 17 18.87 1.60 -23.27
C ASP A 17 20.09 1.18 -22.44
N ASP A 18 20.96 2.12 -22.08
CA ASP A 18 22.12 1.86 -21.21
C ASP A 18 21.71 1.45 -19.79
N GLN A 19 20.65 2.08 -19.24
CA GLN A 19 20.10 1.71 -17.95
C GLN A 19 19.47 0.31 -17.99
N LEU A 20 18.79 -0.03 -19.09
CA LEU A 20 18.22 -1.36 -19.29
C LEU A 20 19.30 -2.43 -19.38
N ALA A 21 20.36 -2.20 -20.16
CA ALA A 21 21.47 -3.13 -20.31
C ALA A 21 22.18 -3.40 -18.97
N THR A 22 22.34 -2.37 -18.13
CA THR A 22 22.90 -2.50 -16.79
C THR A 22 22.02 -3.41 -15.91
N TYR A 23 20.70 -3.20 -15.91
CA TYR A 23 19.79 -4.02 -15.11
C TYR A 23 19.68 -5.46 -15.59
N VAL A 24 19.86 -5.70 -16.90
CA VAL A 24 19.92 -7.06 -17.45
C VAL A 24 21.19 -7.77 -16.96
N ALA A 25 22.35 -7.12 -17.03
CA ALA A 25 23.60 -7.69 -16.53
C ALA A 25 23.54 -7.98 -15.02
N GLU A 26 22.97 -7.06 -14.23
CA GLU A 26 22.75 -7.25 -12.80
C GLU A 26 21.78 -8.40 -12.49
N ALA A 27 20.77 -8.62 -13.35
CA ALA A 27 19.83 -9.73 -13.20
C ALA A 27 20.46 -11.09 -13.52
N GLU A 28 21.32 -11.15 -14.53
CA GLU A 28 22.03 -12.37 -14.92
C GLU A 28 23.11 -12.78 -13.90
N ASP A 29 23.76 -11.81 -13.24
CA ASP A 29 24.69 -12.06 -12.12
C ASP A 29 23.96 -12.54 -10.84
N GLY A 30 22.68 -12.20 -10.72
CA GLY A 30 21.80 -12.59 -9.63
C GLY A 30 21.75 -11.54 -8.52
N TYR A 31 20.54 -11.11 -8.16
CA TYR A 31 20.35 -10.10 -7.13
C TYR A 31 20.45 -10.66 -5.70
N ASP A 32 21.19 -9.97 -4.86
CA ASP A 32 21.10 -10.12 -3.40
C ASP A 32 19.78 -9.48 -2.92
N VAL A 33 18.80 -10.34 -2.65
CA VAL A 33 17.44 -9.96 -2.24
C VAL A 33 17.45 -9.19 -0.92
N ASP A 34 18.33 -9.52 0.02
CA ASP A 34 18.43 -8.84 1.32
C ASP A 34 18.95 -7.41 1.15
N ARG A 35 19.89 -7.21 0.22
CA ARG A 35 20.35 -5.87 -0.18
C ARG A 35 19.28 -5.08 -0.91
N LEU A 36 18.48 -5.71 -1.78
CA LEU A 36 17.40 -5.03 -2.49
C LEU A 36 16.28 -4.56 -1.55
N ILE A 37 15.89 -5.39 -0.58
CA ILE A 37 14.93 -5.02 0.47
C ILE A 37 15.43 -3.80 1.26
N THR A 38 16.74 -3.75 1.53
CA THR A 38 17.38 -2.63 2.24
C THR A 38 17.43 -1.35 1.39
N ARG A 39 17.45 -1.47 0.05
CA ARG A 39 17.54 -0.34 -0.90
C ARG A 39 16.18 0.25 -1.31
N GLY A 40 15.07 -0.37 -0.95
CA GLY A 40 13.73 0.02 -1.40
C GLY A 40 13.32 1.43 -0.96
N CYS A 41 13.11 2.32 -1.93
CA CYS A 41 12.34 3.55 -1.76
C CYS A 41 10.85 3.18 -1.72
N GLY A 42 10.29 2.96 -0.51
CA GLY A 42 8.88 2.57 -0.32
C GLY A 42 8.53 2.12 1.09
N TYR A 43 8.24 3.10 1.96
CA TYR A 43 7.89 3.04 3.39
C TYR A 43 9.05 2.77 4.38
N PRO A 44 9.60 3.82 5.03
CA PRO A 44 10.52 3.64 6.15
C PRO A 44 9.76 3.01 7.32
N GLY A 45 10.10 1.77 7.68
CA GLY A 45 9.64 1.14 8.92
C GLY A 45 8.58 0.03 8.81
N GLN A 46 8.37 -0.60 7.65
CA GLN A 46 7.48 -1.78 7.53
C GLN A 46 8.17 -3.08 7.09
N GLY A 47 9.50 -3.14 7.17
CA GLY A 47 10.16 -4.43 7.26
C GLY A 47 9.82 -5.08 8.61
N ILE A 48 9.35 -6.33 8.60
CA ILE A 48 9.34 -7.29 9.73
C ILE A 48 7.99 -7.55 10.44
N ARG A 49 6.83 -7.24 9.84
CA ARG A 49 5.63 -8.09 10.04
C ARG A 49 4.69 -8.03 8.84
N PRO A 50 4.31 -9.18 8.23
CA PRO A 50 3.31 -9.17 7.18
C PRO A 50 2.00 -8.58 7.72
N THR A 51 1.50 -7.53 7.07
CA THR A 51 0.19 -6.96 7.39
C THR A 51 -0.88 -7.93 6.89
N HIS A 52 -1.76 -8.39 7.77
CA HIS A 52 -2.88 -9.23 7.37
C HIS A 52 -3.98 -8.36 6.74
N VAL A 53 -4.37 -8.69 5.52
CA VAL A 53 -5.42 -7.98 4.77
C VAL A 53 -6.71 -8.77 4.87
N VAL A 54 -7.75 -8.13 5.41
CA VAL A 54 -9.09 -8.70 5.54
C VAL A 54 -10.04 -7.95 4.62
N THR A 55 -10.79 -8.67 3.80
CA THR A 55 -11.86 -8.08 2.98
C THR A 55 -13.10 -7.86 3.85
N VAL A 56 -13.63 -6.64 3.86
CA VAL A 56 -14.85 -6.28 4.60
C VAL A 56 -15.94 -5.90 3.59
N HIS A 57 -17.15 -6.41 3.79
CA HIS A 57 -18.31 -6.00 3.01
C HIS A 57 -18.85 -4.69 3.56
N LEU A 58 -18.77 -3.63 2.74
CA LEU A 58 -19.40 -2.34 3.00
C LEU A 58 -20.30 -2.02 1.81
N THR A 59 -21.50 -1.52 2.08
CA THR A 59 -22.34 -0.91 1.06
C THR A 59 -21.68 0.37 0.54
N ALA A 60 -22.09 0.82 -0.66
CA ALA A 60 -21.58 2.07 -1.22
C ALA A 60 -21.87 3.29 -0.32
N ALA A 61 -22.99 3.26 0.40
CA ALA A 61 -23.35 4.30 1.36
C ALA A 61 -22.41 4.30 2.58
N GLU A 62 -22.13 3.13 3.16
CA GLU A 62 -21.21 3.00 4.29
C GLU A 62 -19.78 3.39 3.94
N LEU A 63 -19.32 3.06 2.73
CA LEU A 63 -18.01 3.48 2.24
C LEU A 63 -17.93 5.02 2.10
N THR A 64 -18.99 5.65 1.60
CA THR A 64 -19.06 7.11 1.46
C THR A 64 -19.07 7.81 2.82
N GLU A 65 -19.84 7.29 3.77
CA GLU A 65 -19.84 7.74 5.17
C GLU A 65 -18.45 7.64 5.80
N LEU A 66 -17.74 6.53 5.56
CA LEU A 66 -16.38 6.33 6.05
C LEU A 66 -15.42 7.39 5.49
N ASP A 67 -15.50 7.67 4.18
CA ASP A 67 -14.66 8.68 3.53
C ASP A 67 -14.93 10.08 4.10
N GLN A 68 -16.21 10.47 4.23
CA GLN A 68 -16.58 11.76 4.82
C GLN A 68 -16.14 11.90 6.29
N ARG A 69 -16.15 10.80 7.05
CA ARG A 69 -15.62 10.80 8.43
C ARG A 69 -14.11 10.98 8.42
N ALA A 70 -13.41 10.25 7.55
CA ALA A 70 -11.96 10.33 7.42
C ALA A 70 -11.51 11.75 7.01
N ASP A 71 -12.21 12.38 6.07
CA ASP A 71 -11.94 13.75 5.61
C ASP A 71 -12.11 14.78 6.73
N ARG A 72 -13.17 14.65 7.54
CA ARG A 72 -13.42 15.56 8.69
C ARG A 72 -12.31 15.53 9.74
N VAL A 73 -11.60 14.41 9.87
CA VAL A 73 -10.50 14.24 10.83
C VAL A 73 -9.12 14.27 10.15
N HIS A 74 -9.07 14.62 8.86
CA HIS A 74 -7.85 14.64 8.04
C HIS A 74 -7.04 13.33 8.10
N MET A 75 -7.73 12.19 8.12
CA MET A 75 -7.11 10.87 8.12
C MET A 75 -7.32 10.17 6.78
N ASN A 76 -6.37 9.31 6.39
CA ASN A 76 -6.63 8.37 5.30
C ASN A 76 -7.58 7.25 5.77
N ARG A 77 -8.26 6.61 4.82
CA ARG A 77 -9.26 5.56 5.10
C ARG A 77 -8.73 4.46 6.02
N SER A 78 -7.50 3.99 5.80
CA SER A 78 -6.90 2.94 6.62
C SER A 78 -6.62 3.37 8.07
N ALA A 79 -6.26 4.63 8.27
CA ALA A 79 -6.05 5.22 9.59
C ALA A 79 -7.38 5.42 10.31
N ALA A 80 -8.42 5.89 9.61
CA ALA A 80 -9.76 6.02 10.15
C ALA A 80 -10.35 4.67 10.60
N ILE A 81 -10.17 3.60 9.80
CA ILE A 81 -10.59 2.23 10.16
C ILE A 81 -9.84 1.75 11.41
N ARG A 82 -8.50 1.90 11.45
CA ARG A 82 -7.69 1.50 12.60
C ARG A 82 -8.07 2.26 13.88
N TYR A 83 -8.33 3.56 13.75
CA TYR A 83 -8.81 4.39 14.85
C TYR A 83 -10.14 3.88 15.38
N ALA A 84 -11.11 3.61 14.48
CA ALA A 84 -12.41 3.09 14.85
C ALA A 84 -12.33 1.74 15.57
N ILE A 85 -11.49 0.81 15.11
CA ILE A 85 -11.29 -0.50 15.78
C ILE A 85 -10.67 -0.35 17.17
N THR A 86 -9.72 0.57 17.33
CA THR A 86 -9.01 0.75 18.62
C THR A 86 -9.88 1.47 19.65
N HIS A 87 -10.82 2.30 19.20
CA HIS A 87 -11.69 3.13 20.06
C HIS A 87 -13.14 2.65 20.10
N SER A 88 -13.51 1.62 19.33
CA SER A 88 -14.79 0.93 19.48
C SER A 88 -14.78 0.21 20.82
N GLN A 89 -15.60 0.69 21.77
CA GLN A 89 -15.83 -0.05 23.01
C GLN A 89 -16.52 -1.37 22.65
N PRO A 90 -16.01 -2.53 23.09
CA PRO A 90 -16.82 -3.73 23.09
C PRO A 90 -17.86 -3.53 24.20
N GLU A 91 -19.13 -3.31 23.84
CA GLU A 91 -20.19 -3.58 24.80
C GLU A 91 -20.09 -5.06 25.18
N ALA A 92 -19.77 -5.31 26.44
CA ALA A 92 -19.72 -6.63 27.05
C ALA A 92 -21.12 -7.08 27.48
#